data_AF-A0A951K4P2-F1
#
_entry.id   AF-A0A951K4P2-F1
#
_cell.length_a   1.000
_cell.length_b   1.000
_cell.length_c   1.000
_cell.angle_alpha   90.00
_cell.angle_beta   90.00
_cell.angle_gamma   90.00
#
_symmetry.space_group_name_H-M   'P 1'
#
loop_
_entity.id
_entity.type
_entity.pdbx_description
1 polymer ?
#
loop_
_entity_poly.entity_id
_entity_poly.type
_entity_poly.pdbx_seq_one_letter_code
_entity_poly.pdbx_strand_id
1 'polypeptide(L)'
;MERLESCNSIWLIDEVLMQFCRVPRGCDPANAVSAPWQRYYAFSDDPNSGAFRVALDETRTRWLSSCRHRDPCPRCGQEMTGEVVMAPPPTAAAGGSAA
;
A
#
# COMPACT_ATOMS: atom_id res chain seq x y z
N MET A 1 -19.82 2.69 4.48
CA MET A 1 -18.65 1.78 4.42
C MET A 1 -18.51 1.30 2.99
N GLU A 2 -17.43 1.71 2.33
CA GLU A 2 -17.06 1.32 0.97
C GLU A 2 -16.06 0.16 1.01
N ARG A 3 -16.17 -0.79 0.07
CA ARG A 3 -15.24 -1.91 -0.08
C ARG A 3 -14.51 -1.81 -1.41
N LEU A 4 -13.18 -1.79 -1.37
CA LEU A 4 -12.31 -1.77 -2.54
C LEU A 4 -11.46 -3.04 -2.58
N GLU A 5 -11.38 -3.68 -3.74
CA GLU A 5 -10.58 -4.90 -3.90
C GLU A 5 -9.35 -4.60 -4.75
N SER A 6 -8.17 -4.89 -4.22
CA SER A 6 -6.89 -4.84 -4.92
C SER A 6 -6.40 -6.25 -5.27
N CYS A 7 -5.27 -6.36 -5.99
CA CYS A 7 -4.69 -7.65 -6.38
C CYS A 7 -4.51 -8.59 -5.16
N ASN A 8 -3.97 -8.08 -4.05
CA ASN A 8 -3.62 -8.92 -2.88
C ASN A 8 -4.39 -8.57 -1.59
N SER A 9 -5.26 -7.57 -1.60
CA SER A 9 -5.94 -7.12 -0.37
C SER A 9 -7.32 -6.56 -0.65
N ILE A 10 -8.21 -6.72 0.31
CA ILE A 10 -9.50 -6.07 0.42
C ILE A 10 -9.34 -4.88 1.37
N TRP A 11 -9.80 -3.72 0.93
CA TRP A 11 -9.80 -2.49 1.69
C TRP A 11 -11.23 -2.16 2.07
N LEU A 12 -11.46 -1.94 3.36
CA LEU A 12 -12.73 -1.46 3.89
C LEU A 12 -12.51 -0.01 4.31
N ILE A 13 -13.28 0.92 3.76
CA ILE A 13 -13.20 2.35 4.04
C ILE A 13 -14.50 2.78 4.71
N ASP A 14 -14.38 3.31 5.92
CA ASP A 14 -15.47 3.93 6.65
C ASP A 14 -15.32 5.45 6.60
N GLU A 15 -16.10 6.07 5.71
CA GLU A 15 -16.11 7.51 5.51
C GLU A 15 -16.80 8.28 6.64
N VAL A 16 -17.61 7.60 7.47
CA VAL A 16 -18.30 8.23 8.60
C VAL A 16 -17.34 8.38 9.78
N LEU A 17 -16.57 7.33 10.08
CA LEU A 17 -15.58 7.31 11.15
C LEU A 17 -14.20 7.79 10.70
N MET A 18 -14.00 7.98 9.39
CA MET A 18 -12.71 8.26 8.74
C MET A 18 -11.66 7.21 9.10
N GLN A 19 -12.03 5.93 8.97
CA GLN A 19 -11.16 4.79 9.25
C GLN A 19 -11.10 3.83 8.07
N PHE A 20 -9.97 3.18 7.88
CA PHE A 20 -9.81 2.15 6.88
C PHE A 20 -9.21 0.89 7.50
N CYS A 21 -9.54 -0.26 6.93
CA CYS A 21 -9.00 -1.54 7.31
C CYS A 21 -8.53 -2.29 6.07
N ARG A 22 -7.42 -3.04 6.20
CA ARG A 22 -6.87 -3.87 5.13
C ARG A 22 -6.89 -5.32 5.56
N VAL A 23 -7.52 -6.14 4.72
CA VAL A 23 -7.63 -7.57 4.91
C VAL A 23 -6.94 -8.26 3.73
N PRO A 24 -6.10 -9.27 3.95
CA PRO A 24 -5.53 -10.05 2.85
C PRO A 24 -6.64 -10.64 1.97
N ARG A 25 -6.44 -10.65 0.66
CA ARG A 25 -7.39 -11.29 -0.26
C ARG A 25 -7.44 -12.79 0.05
N GLY A 26 -8.65 -13.34 0.15
CA GLY A 26 -8.87 -14.74 0.56
C GLY A 26 -9.08 -14.94 2.06
N CYS A 27 -8.92 -13.89 2.89
CA CYS A 27 -9.38 -13.90 4.26
C CYS A 27 -10.81 -13.33 4.32
N ASP A 28 -11.64 -13.89 5.20
CA ASP A 28 -13.04 -13.52 5.30
C ASP A 28 -13.18 -12.08 5.82
N PRO A 29 -13.84 -11.16 5.10
CA PRO A 29 -14.00 -9.78 5.53
C PRO A 29 -14.88 -9.68 6.80
N ALA A 30 -15.67 -10.70 7.14
CA ALA A 30 -16.34 -10.75 8.44
C ALA A 30 -15.33 -10.85 9.61
N ASN A 31 -14.15 -11.44 9.39
CA ASN A 31 -13.05 -11.42 10.35
C ASN A 31 -12.31 -10.08 10.40
N ALA A 32 -12.60 -9.14 9.48
CA ALA A 32 -12.05 -7.79 9.52
C ALA A 32 -12.46 -7.01 10.77
N VAL A 33 -13.50 -7.46 11.48
CA VAL A 33 -13.86 -6.94 12.82
C VAL A 33 -12.67 -7.06 13.79
N SER A 34 -11.83 -8.08 13.63
CA SER A 34 -10.60 -8.25 14.41
C SER A 34 -9.37 -7.57 13.78
N ALA A 35 -9.47 -7.07 12.54
CA ALA A 35 -8.37 -6.40 11.89
C ALA A 35 -8.26 -4.95 12.38
N PRO A 36 -7.03 -4.43 12.58
CA PRO A 36 -6.85 -3.12 13.18
C PRO A 36 -7.31 -2.02 12.21
N TRP A 37 -8.45 -1.41 12.52
CA TRP A 37 -8.92 -0.20 11.83
C TRP A 37 -7.94 0.94 12.11
N GLN A 38 -7.55 1.63 11.04
CA GLN A 38 -6.59 2.74 11.09
C GLN A 38 -7.30 4.02 10.65
N ARG A 39 -7.05 5.14 11.31
CA ARG A 39 -7.61 6.42 10.89
C ARG A 39 -6.96 6.89 9.58
N TYR A 40 -7.75 7.46 8.68
CA TYR A 40 -7.26 8.18 7.52
C TYR A 40 -7.81 9.62 7.52
N TYR A 41 -7.13 10.50 6.77
CA TYR A 41 -7.43 11.94 6.78
C TYR A 41 -7.84 12.48 5.42
N ALA A 42 -7.59 11.72 4.35
CA ALA A 42 -8.08 11.98 3.01
C ALA A 42 -8.15 10.68 2.23
N PHE A 43 -9.15 10.57 1.37
CA PHE A 43 -9.27 9.52 0.38
C PHE A 43 -9.29 10.17 -1.00
N SER A 44 -8.57 9.59 -1.95
CA SER A 44 -8.55 10.05 -3.34
C SER A 44 -8.57 8.82 -4.23
N ASP A 45 -9.61 8.69 -5.03
CA ASP A 45 -9.72 7.68 -6.07
C ASP A 45 -9.61 8.32 -7.44
N ASP A 46 -9.01 7.57 -8.37
CA ASP A 46 -8.89 7.91 -9.78
C ASP A 46 -9.74 6.89 -10.56
N PRO A 47 -10.95 7.27 -11.02
CA PRO A 47 -11.86 6.36 -11.69
C PRO A 47 -11.35 5.91 -13.07
N ASN A 48 -10.46 6.68 -13.69
CA ASN A 48 -9.91 6.37 -15.00
C ASN A 48 -8.92 5.18 -14.94
N SER A 49 -7.99 5.23 -13.98
CA SER A 49 -6.95 4.19 -13.81
C SER A 49 -7.37 3.13 -12.80
N GLY A 50 -8.43 3.37 -12.02
CA GLY A 50 -8.81 2.56 -10.86
C GLY A 50 -7.82 2.67 -9.69
N ALA A 51 -6.89 3.62 -9.74
CA ALA A 51 -5.94 3.86 -8.65
C ALA A 51 -6.66 4.56 -7.50
N PHE A 52 -6.27 4.28 -6.26
CA PHE A 52 -6.79 4.95 -5.09
C PHE A 52 -5.71 5.10 -4.03
N ARG A 53 -5.86 6.11 -3.18
CA ARG A 53 -4.91 6.45 -2.13
C ARG A 53 -5.62 6.96 -0.89
N VAL A 54 -5.10 6.57 0.28
CA VAL A 54 -5.52 7.08 1.59
C VAL A 54 -4.37 7.83 2.24
N ALA A 55 -4.64 9.00 2.82
CA ALA A 55 -3.69 9.75 3.61
C ALA A 55 -3.70 9.22 5.06
N LEU A 56 -2.54 8.82 5.54
CA LEU A 56 -2.35 8.27 6.89
C LEU A 56 -2.13 9.35 7.95
N ASP A 57 -1.99 10.61 7.53
CA ASP A 57 -1.74 11.74 8.42
C ASP A 57 -2.49 13.01 7.95
N GLU A 58 -2.76 13.94 8.88
CA GLU A 58 -3.49 15.19 8.60
C GLU A 58 -2.77 16.11 7.62
N THR A 59 -1.44 16.12 7.65
CA THR A 59 -0.60 16.93 6.76
C THR A 59 -0.59 16.39 5.33
N ARG A 60 -1.18 15.20 5.09
CA ARG A 60 -1.25 14.54 3.79
C ARG A 60 0.13 14.38 3.15
N THR A 61 1.13 14.09 3.97
CA THR A 61 2.49 13.80 3.52
C THR A 61 2.70 12.30 3.38
N ARG A 62 1.99 11.50 4.18
CA ARG A 62 2.03 10.03 4.12
C ARG A 62 0.80 9.48 3.41
N TRP A 63 1.02 8.94 2.21
CA TRP A 63 -0.02 8.30 1.42
C TRP A 63 0.23 6.80 1.27
N LEU A 64 -0.84 6.03 1.39
CA LEU A 64 -0.87 4.61 1.06
C LEU A 64 -1.66 4.47 -0.24
N SER A 65 -1.00 4.01 -1.32
CA SER A 65 -1.60 3.88 -2.65
C SER A 65 -1.81 2.43 -3.06
N SER A 66 -2.87 2.17 -3.80
CA SER A 66 -3.19 0.87 -4.41
C SER A 66 -4.07 1.06 -5.64
N CYS A 67 -4.33 -0.02 -6.37
CA CYS A 67 -5.22 -0.01 -7.52
C CYS A 67 -6.33 -1.03 -7.33
N ARG A 68 -7.53 -0.69 -7.80
CA ARG A 68 -8.65 -1.62 -7.91
C ARG A 68 -8.23 -2.74 -8.86
N HIS A 69 -8.50 -3.97 -8.48
CA HIS A 69 -8.32 -5.12 -9.35
C HIS A 69 -9.46 -5.13 -10.37
N ARG A 70 -9.16 -4.76 -11.61
CA ARG A 70 -10.07 -4.79 -12.76
C ARG A 70 -9.35 -5.49 -13.90
N ASP A 71 -10.02 -6.37 -14.63
CA ASP A 71 -9.48 -6.98 -15.83
C ASP A 71 -9.55 -6.00 -17.02
N PRO A 72 -8.46 -5.77 -17.79
CA PRO A 72 -7.10 -6.27 -17.57
C PRO A 72 -6.39 -5.51 -16.43
N CYS A 73 -5.78 -6.23 -15.47
CA CYS A 73 -5.18 -5.59 -14.30
C CYS A 73 -3.70 -5.25 -14.56
N PRO A 74 -3.33 -3.96 -14.64
CA PRO A 74 -1.95 -3.57 -14.94
C PRO A 74 -0.98 -3.95 -13.83
N ARG A 75 -1.43 -4.14 -12.58
CA ARG A 75 -0.56 -4.58 -11.47
C ARG A 75 -0.34 -6.08 -11.47
N CYS A 76 -1.42 -6.85 -11.55
CA CYS A 76 -1.33 -8.31 -11.62
C CYS A 76 -0.59 -8.80 -12.89
N GLY A 77 -0.57 -8.00 -13.98
CA GLY A 77 0.26 -8.25 -15.17
C GLY A 77 1.71 -7.73 -15.10
N GLN A 78 2.09 -7.03 -14.03
CA GLN A 78 3.44 -6.46 -13.80
C GLN A 78 4.10 -7.00 -12.52
N GLU A 79 3.38 -7.75 -11.66
CA GLU A 79 3.90 -8.42 -10.46
C GLU A 79 4.81 -9.63 -10.77
N MET A 80 5.49 -9.64 -11.93
CA MET A 80 6.71 -10.42 -12.13
C MET A 80 7.91 -9.53 -11.75
N THR A 81 8.35 -9.68 -10.50
CA THR A 81 9.75 -9.51 -10.04
C THR A 81 10.53 -8.31 -10.61
N GLY A 82 10.49 -7.17 -9.92
CA GLY A 82 11.59 -6.21 -9.94
C GLY A 82 12.49 -6.44 -8.72
N GLU A 83 13.43 -7.38 -8.80
CA GLU A 83 14.49 -7.52 -7.80
C GLU A 83 15.27 -6.20 -7.74
N VAL A 84 15.21 -5.50 -6.61
CA VAL A 84 16.10 -4.36 -6.35
C VAL A 84 17.43 -4.94 -5.88
N VAL A 85 18.40 -5.01 -6.79
CA VAL A 85 19.79 -5.26 -6.41
C VAL A 85 20.27 -4.04 -5.61
N MET A 86 20.28 -4.17 -4.28
CA MET A 86 20.95 -3.21 -3.41
C MET A 86 22.47 -3.37 -3.63
N ALA A 87 23.10 -2.39 -4.28
CA ALA A 87 24.55 -2.34 -4.37
C ALA A 87 25.14 -2.30 -2.95
N PRO A 88 26.20 -3.07 -2.64
CA PRO A 88 26.84 -3.01 -1.33
C PRO A 88 27.38 -1.59 -1.07
N PRO A 89 27.39 -1.13 0.20
CA PRO A 89 27.95 0.17 0.53
C PRO A 89 29.42 0.23 0.10
N PRO A 90 29.93 1.39 -0.38
CA PRO A 90 31.34 1.52 -0.71
C PRO A 90 32.17 1.23 0.55
N THR A 91 33.02 0.21 0.48
CA THR A 91 33.99 -0.09 1.54
C THR A 91 34.82 1.17 1.77
N ALA A 92 34.64 1.78 2.95
CA ALA A 92 35.52 2.84 3.40
C ALA A 92 36.94 2.26 3.46
N ALA A 93 37.77 2.63 2.48
CA ALA A 93 39.19 2.41 2.53
C ALA A 93 39.72 3.21 3.73
N ALA A 94 39.87 2.52 4.87
CA ALA A 94 40.61 3.03 5.99
C ALA A 94 42.05 3.22 5.53
N GLY A 95 42.44 4.48 5.37
CA GLY A 95 43.85 4.84 5.33
C GLY A 95 44.52 4.49 6.66
N GLY A 96 45.78 4.09 6.59
CA GLY A 96 46.69 4.08 7.73
C GLY A 96 47.39 2.75 7.96
N SER A 97 48.58 2.57 7.37
CA SER A 97 49.86 2.61 8.11
C SER A 97 51.00 1.87 7.40
N ALA A 98 52.21 2.29 7.76
CA ALA A 98 53.56 1.76 7.49
C ALA A 98 54.23 2.37 6.24
N ALA A 99 55.44 2.93 6.31
CA ALA A 99 56.41 3.12 7.40
C ALA A 99 57.35 4.29 7.03
#